data_AF-C7LN77-F1
#
_entry.id   AF-C7LN77-F1
#
_cell.length_a   1.000
_cell.length_b   1.000
_cell.length_c   1.000
_cell.angle_alpha   90.00
_cell.angle_beta   90.00
_cell.angle_gamma   90.00
#
_symmetry.space_group_name_H-M   'P 1'
#
loop_
_entity.id
_entity.type
_entity.pdbx_description
1 polymer ?
#
loop_
_entity_poly.entity_id
_entity_poly.type
_entity_poly.pdbx_seq_one_letter_code
_entity_poly.pdbx_strand_id
1 'polypeptide(L)'
;MKHAGFTLLFLLLCSVAAAEGVWRVKGHAFSNVHAWQKGTDVRVSGRVSGGPVRTPFQAVIHVQNDEGKTHRVTIRKTAFSGQGETFEGGFRATKRSRQWQIIQIEVLGADPAEIQRQKTQSKTLPHVAAQYPSVPGDMPESGPPQCFPIKTKTSGEVSSVLFSSMRPVCVTVRNRRSGRLVLMKNVLPHDLANTSLPCGEYSVKIVGDGFVSQKDVSISGQNQVIDLN
;
A
#
# COMPACT_ATOMS: atom_id res chain seq x y z
N MET A 1 24.15 48.58 35.55
CA MET A 1 22.84 48.12 35.00
C MET A 1 22.83 47.89 33.47
N LYS A 2 23.92 48.09 32.71
CA LYS A 2 23.92 48.00 31.24
C LYS A 2 24.13 46.58 30.65
N HIS A 3 24.56 45.61 31.46
CA HIS A 3 24.88 44.26 30.97
C HIS A 3 23.69 43.30 31.00
N ALA A 4 22.67 43.56 31.82
CA ALA A 4 21.49 42.69 31.94
C ALA A 4 20.65 42.63 30.66
N GLY A 5 20.56 43.75 29.91
CA GLY A 5 19.85 43.79 28.63
C GLY A 5 20.55 42.97 27.54
N PHE A 6 21.89 42.96 27.54
CA PHE A 6 22.69 42.19 26.59
C PHE A 6 22.63 40.68 26.86
N THR A 7 22.68 40.26 28.13
CA THR A 7 22.50 38.85 28.48
C THR A 7 21.08 38.37 28.16
N LEU A 8 20.06 39.20 28.37
CA LEU A 8 18.68 38.84 28.03
C LEU A 8 18.48 38.70 26.51
N LEU A 9 19.04 39.64 25.73
CA LEU A 9 18.99 39.59 24.26
C LEU A 9 19.76 38.39 23.71
N PHE A 10 20.93 38.09 24.27
CA PHE A 10 21.73 36.91 23.91
C PHE A 10 21.00 35.61 24.22
N LEU A 11 20.33 35.50 25.38
CA LEU A 11 19.49 34.34 25.72
C LEU A 11 18.27 34.20 24.78
N LEU A 12 17.66 35.31 24.37
CA LEU A 12 16.56 35.34 23.39
C LEU A 12 17.00 34.94 21.97
N LEU A 13 18.24 35.24 21.59
CA LEU A 13 18.81 34.82 20.30
C LEU A 13 19.30 33.37 20.31
N CYS A 14 19.65 32.83 21.48
CA CYS A 14 20.03 31.43 21.65
C CYS A 14 18.82 30.48 21.79
N SER A 15 17.60 30.99 21.98
CA SER A 15 16.40 30.18 22.17
C SER A 15 15.69 29.79 20.86
N VAL A 16 16.35 29.95 19.70
CA VAL A 16 15.88 29.38 18.43
C VAL A 16 16.12 27.87 18.42
N ALA A 17 15.49 27.16 19.36
CA ALA A 17 15.31 25.73 19.29
C ALA A 17 14.35 25.49 18.12
N ALA A 18 14.90 25.22 16.94
CA ALA A 18 14.13 24.73 15.81
C ALA A 18 13.61 23.35 16.20
N ALA A 19 12.39 23.31 16.76
CA ALA A 19 11.68 22.06 16.94
C ALA A 19 11.56 21.40 15.56
N GLU A 20 12.04 20.16 15.43
CA GLU A 20 11.89 19.40 14.20
C GLU A 20 10.41 19.42 13.79
N GLY A 21 10.16 19.97 12.61
CA GLY A 21 8.80 20.26 12.16
C GLY A 21 7.94 19.01 12.07
N VAL A 22 6.62 19.18 12.18
CA VAL A 22 5.66 18.10 11.97
C VAL A 22 5.74 17.64 10.52
N TRP A 23 6.11 16.38 10.29
CA TRP A 23 6.15 15.79 8.95
C TRP A 23 4.74 15.40 8.53
N ARG A 24 4.26 15.93 7.40
CA ARG A 24 2.94 15.59 6.87
C ARG A 24 3.08 14.65 5.68
N VAL A 25 2.54 13.44 5.79
CA VAL A 25 2.64 12.39 4.76
C VAL A 25 1.28 11.71 4.57
N LYS A 26 0.72 11.76 3.36
CA LYS A 26 -0.59 11.15 3.01
C LYS A 26 -1.71 11.48 4.02
N GLY A 27 -1.76 12.73 4.48
CA GLY A 27 -2.74 13.21 5.48
C GLY A 27 -2.43 12.87 6.93
N HIS A 28 -1.37 12.09 7.22
CA HIS A 28 -0.90 11.81 8.58
C HIS A 28 0.12 12.86 9.00
N ALA A 29 0.10 13.23 10.27
CA ALA A 29 1.03 14.17 10.89
C ALA A 29 1.94 13.40 11.85
N PHE A 30 3.24 13.38 11.56
CA PHE A 30 4.25 12.78 12.41
C PHE A 30 4.97 13.87 13.20
N SER A 31 4.97 13.74 14.52
CA SER A 31 5.58 14.70 15.43
C SER A 31 6.52 14.00 16.41
N ASN A 32 7.51 14.75 16.89
CA ASN A 32 8.54 14.28 17.82
C ASN A 32 9.21 12.99 17.33
N VAL A 33 9.48 12.89 16.01
CA VAL A 33 10.12 11.71 15.43
C VAL A 33 11.61 11.81 15.66
N HIS A 34 12.18 10.89 16.41
CA HIS A 34 13.59 10.91 16.76
C HIS A 34 14.19 9.52 16.65
N ALA A 35 15.48 9.48 16.31
CA ALA A 35 16.28 8.27 16.28
C ALA A 35 17.40 8.38 17.31
N TRP A 36 17.56 7.36 18.13
CA TRP A 36 18.61 7.30 19.14
C TRP A 36 19.20 5.89 19.21
N GLN A 37 20.42 5.79 19.73
CA GLN A 37 21.16 4.54 19.80
C GLN A 37 21.62 4.25 21.23
N LYS A 38 21.43 3.01 21.68
CA LYS A 38 21.99 2.48 22.93
C LYS A 38 22.75 1.20 22.63
N GLY A 39 24.06 1.25 22.82
CA GLY A 39 24.96 0.18 22.37
C GLY A 39 24.87 0.03 20.85
N THR A 40 24.53 -1.17 20.37
CA THR A 40 24.31 -1.46 18.95
C THR A 40 22.86 -1.26 18.50
N ASP A 41 21.92 -1.09 19.43
CA ASP A 41 20.51 -1.04 19.09
C ASP A 41 20.08 0.41 18.83
N VAL A 42 19.56 0.65 17.64
CA VAL A 42 19.01 1.93 17.19
C VAL A 42 17.49 1.87 17.29
N ARG A 43 16.90 2.87 17.92
CA ARG A 43 15.46 3.01 18.13
C ARG A 43 14.98 4.29 17.46
N VAL A 44 13.86 4.18 16.78
CA VAL A 44 13.15 5.28 16.14
C VAL A 44 11.77 5.34 16.78
N SER A 45 11.44 6.47 17.38
CA SER A 45 10.19 6.68 18.09
C SER A 45 9.59 8.04 17.76
N GLY A 46 8.28 8.15 17.92
CA GLY A 46 7.56 9.39 17.66
C GLY A 46 6.06 9.24 17.86
N ARG A 47 5.31 10.23 17.40
CA ARG A 47 3.86 10.21 17.39
C ARG A 47 3.33 10.38 15.99
N VAL A 48 2.21 9.71 15.70
CA VAL A 48 1.46 9.87 14.46
C VAL A 48 0.01 10.20 14.80
N SER A 49 -0.54 11.24 14.16
CA SER A 49 -1.94 11.65 14.29
C SER A 49 -2.56 11.98 12.94
N GLY A 50 -3.88 12.06 12.91
CA GLY A 50 -4.63 12.39 11.70
C GLY A 50 -4.51 11.33 10.59
N GLY A 51 -4.94 11.70 9.40
CA GLY A 51 -5.00 10.81 8.25
C GLY A 51 -6.14 9.78 8.33
N PRO A 52 -6.29 8.95 7.30
CA PRO A 52 -7.30 7.90 7.29
C PRO A 52 -7.03 6.86 8.37
N VAL A 53 -8.04 6.63 9.20
CA VAL A 53 -8.06 5.57 10.21
C VAL A 53 -8.02 4.21 9.49
N ARG A 54 -6.81 3.66 9.31
CA ARG A 54 -6.57 2.37 8.67
C ARG A 54 -5.84 1.44 9.62
N THR A 55 -6.31 0.21 9.64
CA THR A 55 -5.79 -0.83 10.52
C THR A 55 -5.44 -2.06 9.68
N PRO A 56 -4.19 -2.56 9.74
CA PRO A 56 -3.06 -1.98 10.46
C PRO A 56 -2.52 -0.72 9.76
N PHE A 57 -2.15 0.29 10.56
CA PHE A 57 -1.37 1.41 10.07
C PHE A 57 0.08 0.95 9.89
N GLN A 58 0.70 1.32 8.77
CA GLN A 58 2.08 0.98 8.51
C GLN A 58 2.82 2.16 7.88
N ALA A 59 3.99 2.48 8.43
CA ALA A 59 4.88 3.50 7.94
C ALA A 59 6.31 3.00 7.89
N VAL A 60 7.11 3.62 7.04
CA VAL A 60 8.52 3.35 6.86
C VAL A 60 9.26 4.63 7.17
N ILE A 61 10.21 4.57 8.08
CA ILE A 61 11.06 5.70 8.44
C ILE A 61 12.48 5.39 7.97
N HIS A 62 13.02 6.28 7.15
CA HIS A 62 14.40 6.24 6.72
C HIS A 62 15.23 7.08 7.67
N VAL A 63 16.24 6.46 8.27
CA VAL A 63 17.23 7.13 9.10
C VAL A 63 18.60 7.05 8.45
N GLN A 64 19.36 8.13 8.56
CA GLN A 64 20.73 8.20 8.09
C GLN A 64 21.68 8.39 9.28
N ASN A 65 22.82 7.71 9.26
CA ASN A 65 23.89 7.98 10.22
C ASN A 65 24.85 9.08 9.73
N ASP A 66 25.80 9.44 10.58
CA ASP A 66 26.90 10.38 10.29
C ASP A 66 27.82 9.93 9.14
N GLU A 67 27.90 8.63 8.86
CA GLU A 67 28.62 8.08 7.70
C GLU A 67 27.81 8.12 6.38
N GLY A 68 26.59 8.67 6.40
CA GLY A 68 25.71 8.75 5.24
C GLY A 68 24.96 7.45 4.90
N LYS A 69 25.09 6.39 5.71
CA LYS A 69 24.38 5.12 5.52
C LYS A 69 22.92 5.25 5.92
N THR A 70 22.04 4.83 5.02
CA THR A 70 20.60 4.85 5.22
C THR A 70 20.08 3.50 5.69
N HIS A 71 19.25 3.53 6.73
CA HIS A 71 18.56 2.36 7.26
C HIS A 71 17.06 2.59 7.24
N ARG A 72 16.32 1.49 7.06
CA ARG A 72 14.86 1.49 6.92
C ARG A 72 14.23 0.86 8.15
N VAL A 73 13.36 1.61 8.81
CA VAL A 73 12.61 1.15 9.99
C VAL A 73 11.13 1.08 9.66
N THR A 74 10.59 -0.13 9.65
CA THR A 74 9.16 -0.35 9.43
C THR A 74 8.43 -0.31 10.75
N ILE A 75 7.37 0.49 10.80
CA ILE A 75 6.52 0.70 11.96
C ILE A 75 5.13 0.20 11.63
N ARG A 76 4.56 -0.62 12.50
CA ARG A 76 3.22 -1.18 12.33
C ARG A 76 2.40 -0.94 13.60
N LYS A 77 1.19 -0.41 13.42
CA LYS A 77 0.19 -0.29 14.48
C LYS A 77 -1.04 -1.10 14.12
N THR A 78 -1.33 -2.09 14.95
CA THR A 78 -2.49 -2.99 14.82
C THR A 78 -3.81 -2.35 15.18
N ALA A 79 -3.79 -1.18 15.83
CA ALA A 79 -4.95 -0.33 16.04
C ALA A 79 -4.47 1.12 15.92
N PHE A 80 -5.03 1.84 14.96
CA PHE A 80 -4.78 3.25 14.74
C PHE A 80 -6.13 3.97 14.66
N SER A 81 -6.37 4.86 15.61
CA SER A 81 -7.52 5.77 15.74
C SER A 81 -7.25 7.17 15.19
N GLY A 82 -6.00 7.54 14.92
CA GLY A 82 -5.62 8.87 14.41
C GLY A 82 -5.55 9.96 15.48
N GLN A 83 -5.61 9.60 16.76
CA GLN A 83 -5.66 10.54 17.88
C GLN A 83 -4.29 10.95 18.43
N GLY A 84 -3.18 10.47 17.88
CA GLY A 84 -1.83 10.84 18.33
C GLY A 84 -1.08 9.70 19.00
N GLU A 85 -1.09 8.56 18.35
CA GLU A 85 -0.50 7.32 18.81
C GLU A 85 1.02 7.37 18.76
N THR A 86 1.62 6.87 19.83
CA THR A 86 3.07 6.69 19.90
C THR A 86 3.48 5.49 19.09
N PHE A 87 4.59 5.59 18.37
CA PHE A 87 5.20 4.47 17.70
C PHE A 87 6.65 4.29 18.13
N GLU A 88 7.13 3.07 17.98
CA GLU A 88 8.53 2.72 18.15
C GLU A 88 8.89 1.61 17.16
N GLY A 89 10.08 1.69 16.60
CA GLY A 89 10.71 0.65 15.81
C GLY A 89 12.22 0.70 16.01
N GLY A 90 12.95 -0.29 15.49
CA GLY A 90 14.39 -0.28 15.63
C GLY A 90 15.10 -1.31 14.78
N PHE A 91 16.41 -1.21 14.76
CA PHE A 91 17.33 -2.13 14.09
C PHE A 91 18.65 -2.15 14.84
N ARG A 92 19.49 -3.13 14.52
CA ARG A 92 20.83 -3.24 15.10
C ARG A 92 21.85 -2.66 14.12
N ALA A 93 22.58 -1.65 14.56
CA ALA A 93 23.73 -1.09 13.87
C ALA A 93 25.00 -1.84 14.25
N THR A 94 25.92 -2.00 13.30
CA THR A 94 27.21 -2.68 13.52
C THR A 94 28.16 -1.87 14.38
N LYS A 95 28.04 -0.54 14.38
CA LYS A 95 28.87 0.38 15.15
C LYS A 95 28.01 1.49 15.76
N ARG A 96 28.57 2.14 16.77
CA ARG A 96 27.99 3.34 17.37
C ARG A 96 28.18 4.53 16.44
N SER A 97 27.09 5.16 16.01
CA SER A 97 27.10 6.42 15.26
C SER A 97 26.93 7.59 16.23
N ARG A 98 27.51 8.76 15.92
CA ARG A 98 27.38 9.95 16.78
C ARG A 98 26.00 10.56 16.69
N GLN A 99 25.39 10.47 15.51
CA GLN A 99 24.08 11.04 15.22
C GLN A 99 23.29 10.11 14.31
N TRP A 100 21.98 10.12 14.49
CA TRP A 100 21.00 9.53 13.59
C TRP A 100 20.00 10.61 13.21
N GLN A 101 19.76 10.77 11.91
CA GLN A 101 18.85 11.77 11.38
C GLN A 101 17.69 11.10 10.64
N ILE A 102 16.48 11.60 10.86
CA ILE A 102 15.31 11.22 10.07
C ILE A 102 15.40 11.94 8.72
N ILE A 103 15.46 11.19 7.62
CA ILE A 103 15.58 11.77 6.28
C ILE A 103 14.28 11.68 5.46
N GLN A 104 13.46 10.66 5.73
CA GLN A 104 12.21 10.44 4.99
C GLN A 104 11.23 9.59 5.79
N ILE A 105 9.94 9.87 5.62
CA ILE A 105 8.85 9.06 6.15
C ILE A 105 7.91 8.70 5.00
N GLU A 106 7.57 7.43 4.87
CA GLU A 106 6.60 6.93 3.90
C GLU A 106 5.44 6.25 4.63
N VAL A 107 4.20 6.56 4.24
CA VAL A 107 3.01 5.83 4.73
C VAL A 107 2.61 4.79 3.68
N LEU A 108 2.51 3.53 4.10
CA LEU A 108 2.10 2.43 3.24
C LEU A 108 0.56 2.37 3.13
N GLY A 109 0.07 2.07 1.93
CA GLY A 109 -1.34 2.11 1.57
C GLY A 109 -1.70 3.23 0.58
N ALA A 110 -2.84 3.08 -0.10
CA ALA A 110 -3.32 3.98 -1.14
C ALA A 110 -3.55 5.41 -0.62
N ASP A 111 -3.26 6.43 -1.41
CA ASP A 111 -3.48 7.83 -1.01
C ASP A 111 -4.98 8.11 -0.86
N PRO A 112 -5.47 8.63 0.28
CA PRO A 112 -6.89 9.02 0.42
C PRO A 112 -7.38 9.99 -0.67
N ALA A 113 -6.53 10.87 -1.20
CA ALA A 113 -6.92 11.75 -2.31
C ALA A 113 -7.21 10.95 -3.59
N GLU A 114 -6.49 9.86 -3.80
CA GLU A 114 -6.67 8.94 -4.93
C GLU A 114 -7.93 8.09 -4.75
N ILE A 115 -8.21 7.62 -3.53
CA ILE A 115 -9.47 6.92 -3.20
C ILE A 115 -10.69 7.82 -3.37
N GLN A 116 -10.59 9.08 -2.95
CA GLN A 116 -11.71 10.02 -3.07
C GLN A 116 -11.98 10.40 -4.53
N ARG A 117 -10.93 10.54 -5.37
CA ARG A 117 -11.09 10.67 -6.82
C ARG A 117 -11.78 9.46 -7.45
N GLN A 118 -11.38 8.24 -7.06
CA GLN A 118 -12.02 7.00 -7.52
C GLN A 118 -13.48 6.88 -7.06
N LYS A 119 -13.79 7.31 -5.83
CA LYS A 119 -15.16 7.30 -5.27
C LYS A 119 -16.08 8.31 -5.98
N THR A 120 -15.56 9.48 -6.35
CA THR A 120 -16.32 10.48 -7.11
C THR A 120 -16.60 9.98 -8.54
N GLN A 121 -15.65 9.28 -9.17
CA GLN A 121 -15.87 8.67 -10.50
C GLN A 121 -16.85 7.49 -10.48
N SER A 122 -16.95 6.76 -9.37
CA SER A 122 -17.89 5.63 -9.25
C SER A 122 -19.30 6.03 -8.82
N LYS A 123 -19.51 7.27 -8.35
CA LYS A 123 -20.83 7.81 -7.97
C LYS A 123 -21.69 8.28 -9.15
N THR A 124 -21.16 8.24 -10.38
CA THR A 124 -21.85 8.71 -11.60
C THR A 124 -22.65 7.61 -12.32
N LEU A 125 -22.75 6.40 -11.76
CA LEU A 125 -23.60 5.33 -12.27
C LEU A 125 -24.70 5.01 -11.25
N PRO A 126 -25.99 4.99 -11.66
CA PRO A 126 -27.09 4.72 -10.74
C PRO A 126 -27.00 3.27 -10.25
N HIS A 127 -26.76 3.09 -8.95
CA HIS A 127 -26.71 1.79 -8.32
C HIS A 127 -28.11 1.37 -7.89
N VAL A 128 -28.65 0.34 -8.53
CA VAL A 128 -29.84 -0.39 -8.06
C VAL A 128 -29.40 -1.23 -6.86
N ALA A 129 -29.87 -0.85 -5.66
CA ALA A 129 -29.53 -1.53 -4.42
C ALA A 129 -30.29 -2.87 -4.31
N ALA A 130 -29.58 -3.99 -4.26
CA ALA A 130 -30.10 -5.25 -3.75
C ALA A 130 -29.66 -5.39 -2.28
N GLN A 131 -30.63 -5.52 -1.38
CA GLN A 131 -30.40 -5.80 0.04
C GLN A 131 -29.93 -7.25 0.19
N TYR A 132 -28.72 -7.45 0.73
CA TYR A 132 -28.25 -8.76 1.19
C TYR A 132 -28.18 -8.76 2.72
N PRO A 133 -28.59 -9.86 3.39
CA PRO A 133 -28.54 -9.96 4.84
C PRO A 133 -27.10 -10.07 5.34
N SER A 134 -26.78 -9.30 6.38
CA SER A 134 -25.51 -9.33 7.09
C SER A 134 -25.52 -10.46 8.12
N VAL A 135 -24.82 -11.56 7.83
CA VAL A 135 -24.40 -12.53 8.85
C VAL A 135 -22.91 -12.28 9.12
N PRO A 136 -22.48 -12.12 10.39
CA PRO A 136 -21.07 -12.02 10.73
C PRO A 136 -20.46 -13.43 10.60
N GLY A 137 -19.74 -13.67 9.51
CA GLY A 137 -18.85 -14.82 9.39
C GLY A 137 -17.46 -14.42 9.84
N ASP A 138 -16.87 -15.19 10.75
CA ASP A 138 -15.47 -15.07 11.12
C ASP A 138 -14.59 -15.03 9.87
N MET A 139 -13.67 -14.06 9.85
CA MET A 139 -12.78 -13.81 8.73
C MET A 139 -11.79 -14.97 8.62
N PRO A 140 -11.82 -15.79 7.53
CA PRO A 140 -10.92 -16.93 7.43
C PRO A 140 -9.47 -16.45 7.32
N GLU A 141 -8.56 -17.22 7.93
CA GLU A 141 -7.12 -17.05 7.73
C GLU A 141 -6.79 -16.94 6.25
N SER A 142 -5.83 -16.07 5.91
CA SER A 142 -5.47 -15.72 4.54
C SER A 142 -4.93 -16.93 3.78
N GLY A 143 -5.83 -17.75 3.25
CA GLY A 143 -5.53 -18.83 2.33
C GLY A 143 -5.01 -18.29 0.99
N PRO A 144 -4.55 -19.19 0.10
CA PRO A 144 -4.12 -18.81 -1.25
C PRO A 144 -5.22 -18.01 -1.96
N PRO A 145 -4.89 -17.09 -2.88
CA PRO A 145 -5.87 -16.22 -3.53
C PRO A 145 -6.97 -17.05 -4.19
N GLN A 146 -8.20 -16.97 -3.66
CA GLN A 146 -9.37 -17.68 -4.19
C GLN A 146 -10.25 -16.73 -5.00
N CYS A 147 -10.29 -16.96 -6.30
CA CYS A 147 -11.33 -16.47 -7.20
C CYS A 147 -12.60 -17.33 -7.04
N PHE A 148 -13.78 -16.69 -7.01
CA PHE A 148 -15.07 -17.37 -7.17
C PHE A 148 -15.43 -17.39 -8.66
N PRO A 149 -15.38 -18.55 -9.36
CA PRO A 149 -15.51 -18.58 -10.80
C PRO A 149 -16.89 -18.11 -11.25
N ILE A 150 -16.93 -17.15 -12.17
CA ILE A 150 -18.17 -16.70 -12.79
C ILE A 150 -18.25 -17.27 -14.20
N LYS A 151 -19.31 -18.01 -14.51
CA LYS A 151 -19.62 -18.44 -15.87
C LYS A 151 -20.51 -17.38 -16.53
N THR A 152 -19.93 -16.50 -17.34
CA THR A 152 -20.73 -15.61 -18.20
C THR A 152 -21.00 -16.30 -19.53
N LYS A 153 -22.25 -16.27 -20.00
CA LYS A 153 -22.60 -16.65 -21.38
C LYS A 153 -21.88 -15.71 -22.35
N THR A 154 -21.01 -16.27 -23.18
CA THR A 154 -20.26 -15.56 -24.22
C THR A 154 -21.08 -15.55 -25.51
N SER A 155 -21.20 -14.38 -26.14
CA SER A 155 -21.76 -14.22 -27.49
C SER A 155 -20.71 -13.56 -28.39
N GLY A 156 -20.43 -14.16 -29.54
CA GLY A 156 -19.45 -13.66 -30.52
C GLY A 156 -18.40 -14.70 -30.89
N GLU A 157 -17.44 -14.30 -31.73
CA GLU A 157 -16.29 -15.12 -32.10
C GLU A 157 -15.37 -15.31 -30.89
N VAL A 158 -15.02 -16.56 -30.60
CA VAL A 158 -14.33 -16.97 -29.35
C VAL A 158 -12.96 -17.53 -29.68
N SER A 159 -11.93 -17.00 -29.02
CA SER A 159 -10.58 -17.52 -29.06
C SER A 159 -10.30 -18.42 -27.85
N SER A 160 -9.43 -19.39 -28.05
CA SER A 160 -8.91 -20.26 -26.98
C SER A 160 -7.69 -19.58 -26.36
N VAL A 161 -7.71 -19.37 -25.05
CA VAL A 161 -6.67 -18.63 -24.32
C VAL A 161 -6.10 -19.49 -23.21
N LEU A 162 -4.78 -19.66 -23.20
CA LEU A 162 -4.04 -20.31 -22.15
C LEU A 162 -3.44 -19.26 -21.21
N PHE A 163 -3.79 -19.34 -19.93
CA PHE A 163 -3.20 -18.51 -18.89
C PHE A 163 -2.04 -19.28 -18.24
N SER A 164 -0.82 -18.77 -18.38
CA SER A 164 0.38 -19.40 -17.81
C SER A 164 0.92 -18.61 -16.63
N SER A 165 1.26 -19.28 -15.54
CA SER A 165 1.84 -18.67 -14.33
C SER A 165 2.77 -19.66 -13.64
N MET A 166 3.89 -19.18 -13.08
CA MET A 166 4.80 -20.01 -12.28
C MET A 166 4.35 -20.10 -10.81
N ARG A 167 3.33 -19.33 -10.41
CA ARG A 167 2.79 -19.27 -9.04
C ARG A 167 1.26 -19.35 -9.05
N PRO A 168 0.61 -19.81 -7.96
CA PRO A 168 -0.84 -19.74 -7.83
C PRO A 168 -1.31 -18.27 -7.89
N VAL A 169 -2.19 -17.96 -8.84
CA VAL A 169 -2.75 -16.62 -9.03
C VAL A 169 -4.24 -16.67 -9.31
N CYS A 170 -4.96 -15.65 -8.86
CA CYS A 170 -6.34 -15.38 -9.21
C CYS A 170 -6.37 -14.32 -10.31
N VAL A 171 -6.91 -14.67 -11.47
CA VAL A 171 -7.04 -13.78 -12.62
C VAL A 171 -8.46 -13.32 -12.82
N THR A 172 -8.61 -12.03 -13.08
CA THR A 172 -9.88 -11.36 -13.39
C THR A 172 -9.73 -10.65 -14.72
N VAL A 173 -10.55 -11.02 -15.71
CA VAL A 173 -10.51 -10.46 -17.07
C VAL A 173 -11.74 -9.59 -17.30
N ARG A 174 -11.53 -8.31 -17.61
CA ARG A 174 -12.59 -7.36 -17.94
C ARG A 174 -12.44 -6.87 -19.36
N ASN A 175 -13.55 -6.80 -20.09
CA ASN A 175 -13.56 -6.17 -21.41
C ASN A 175 -13.26 -4.67 -21.24
N ARG A 176 -12.25 -4.16 -21.93
CA ARG A 176 -11.74 -2.80 -21.72
C ARG A 176 -12.74 -1.71 -22.14
N ARG A 177 -13.53 -1.98 -23.20
CA ARG A 177 -14.53 -1.04 -23.72
C ARG A 177 -15.77 -0.94 -22.83
N SER A 178 -16.28 -2.07 -22.35
CA SER A 178 -17.53 -2.13 -21.57
C SER A 178 -17.31 -2.16 -20.05
N GLY A 179 -16.08 -2.39 -19.59
CA GLY A 179 -15.76 -2.61 -18.17
C GLY A 179 -16.31 -3.92 -17.60
N ARG A 180 -17.06 -4.70 -18.38
CA ARG A 180 -17.75 -5.91 -17.92
C ARG A 180 -16.75 -7.01 -17.57
N LEU A 181 -16.97 -7.66 -16.44
CA LEU A 181 -16.25 -8.87 -16.03
C LEU A 181 -16.66 -10.04 -16.91
N VAL A 182 -15.68 -10.70 -17.53
CA VAL A 182 -15.89 -11.79 -18.49
C VAL A 182 -15.31 -13.11 -17.99
N LEU A 183 -14.25 -13.06 -17.17
CA LEU A 183 -13.68 -14.26 -16.57
C LEU A 183 -13.11 -13.95 -15.19
N MET A 184 -13.30 -14.89 -14.29
CA MET A 184 -12.61 -14.96 -13.01
C MET A 184 -12.19 -16.41 -12.79
N LYS A 185 -10.89 -16.68 -12.68
CA LYS A 185 -10.34 -18.05 -12.62
C LYS A 185 -9.11 -18.09 -11.72
N ASN A 186 -8.92 -19.19 -11.00
CA ASN A 186 -7.65 -19.52 -10.35
C ASN A 186 -6.74 -20.25 -11.35
N VAL A 187 -5.49 -19.80 -11.47
CA VAL A 187 -4.46 -20.41 -12.31
C VAL A 187 -3.39 -20.95 -11.38
N LEU A 188 -3.20 -22.27 -11.43
CA LEU A 188 -2.16 -22.96 -10.70
C LEU A 188 -0.90 -23.09 -11.56
N PRO A 189 0.28 -23.30 -10.96
CA PRO A 189 1.45 -23.71 -11.70
C PRO A 189 1.12 -24.94 -12.56
N HIS A 190 1.50 -24.91 -13.83
CA HIS A 190 1.23 -25.98 -14.82
C HIS A 190 -0.24 -26.19 -15.19
N ASP A 191 -1.13 -25.23 -14.93
CA ASP A 191 -2.50 -25.28 -15.49
C ASP A 191 -2.46 -25.11 -17.02
N LEU A 192 -2.71 -26.20 -17.74
CA LEU A 192 -2.79 -26.23 -19.21
C LEU A 192 -4.22 -26.07 -19.74
N ALA A 193 -5.18 -25.70 -18.89
CA ALA A 193 -6.57 -25.57 -19.29
C ALA A 193 -6.82 -24.29 -20.09
N ASN A 194 -7.09 -24.47 -21.38
CA ASN A 194 -7.56 -23.41 -22.27
C ASN A 194 -8.91 -22.86 -21.79
N THR A 195 -9.07 -21.54 -21.94
CA THR A 195 -10.29 -20.83 -21.60
C THR A 195 -10.82 -20.09 -22.81
N SER A 196 -12.08 -20.32 -23.14
CA SER A 196 -12.71 -19.69 -24.29
C SER A 196 -13.11 -18.26 -23.94
N LEU A 197 -12.51 -17.27 -24.61
CA LEU A 197 -12.78 -15.84 -24.42
C LEU A 197 -13.13 -15.18 -25.76
N PRO A 198 -14.10 -14.25 -25.83
CA PRO A 198 -14.38 -13.55 -27.07
C PRO A 198 -13.15 -12.78 -27.57
N CYS A 199 -13.06 -12.57 -28.88
CA CYS A 199 -12.04 -11.68 -29.42
C CYS A 199 -12.31 -10.24 -28.96
N GLY A 200 -11.25 -9.50 -28.65
CA GLY A 200 -11.33 -8.10 -28.24
C GLY A 200 -10.22 -7.64 -27.29
N GLU A 201 -10.39 -6.42 -26.79
CA GLU A 201 -9.46 -5.77 -25.86
C GLU A 201 -9.88 -5.99 -24.41
N TYR A 202 -8.94 -6.46 -23.59
CA TYR A 202 -9.19 -6.83 -22.20
C TYR A 202 -8.15 -6.27 -21.24
N SER A 203 -8.59 -5.97 -20.03
CA SER A 203 -7.72 -5.73 -18.88
C SER A 203 -7.72 -6.97 -18.00
N VAL A 204 -6.55 -7.54 -17.77
CA VAL A 204 -6.33 -8.71 -16.90
C VAL A 204 -5.71 -8.22 -15.60
N LYS A 205 -6.45 -8.38 -14.49
CA LYS A 205 -5.94 -8.17 -13.14
C LYS A 205 -5.51 -9.51 -12.56
N ILE A 206 -4.29 -9.54 -12.04
CA ILE A 206 -3.61 -10.71 -11.51
C ILE A 206 -3.39 -10.47 -10.03
N VAL A 207 -3.87 -11.38 -9.19
CA VAL A 207 -3.72 -11.32 -7.74
C VAL A 207 -3.01 -12.60 -7.31
N GLY A 208 -1.76 -12.46 -6.89
CA GLY A 208 -0.97 -13.56 -6.33
C GLY A 208 -0.66 -13.30 -4.87
N ASP A 209 0.02 -14.26 -4.24
CA ASP A 209 0.46 -14.11 -2.85
C ASP A 209 1.48 -12.97 -2.72
N GLY A 210 1.08 -11.89 -2.02
CA GLY A 210 1.89 -10.70 -1.81
C GLY A 210 2.04 -9.76 -3.00
N PHE A 211 1.36 -9.98 -4.13
CA PHE A 211 1.43 -9.08 -5.28
C PHE A 211 0.11 -8.90 -6.04
N VAL A 212 -0.03 -7.73 -6.65
CA VAL A 212 -1.13 -7.40 -7.57
C VAL A 212 -0.53 -6.76 -8.81
N SER A 213 -0.86 -7.30 -9.98
CA SER A 213 -0.46 -6.76 -11.27
C SER A 213 -1.68 -6.57 -12.17
N GLN A 214 -1.58 -5.66 -13.12
CA GLN A 214 -2.61 -5.44 -14.13
C GLN A 214 -1.94 -5.22 -15.48
N LYS A 215 -2.48 -5.85 -16.52
CA LYS A 215 -2.01 -5.71 -17.89
C LYS A 215 -3.17 -5.68 -18.87
N ASP A 216 -2.97 -4.94 -19.95
CA ASP A 216 -3.90 -4.91 -21.07
C ASP A 216 -3.46 -5.94 -22.12
N VAL A 217 -4.42 -6.71 -22.64
CA VAL A 217 -4.19 -7.75 -23.64
C VAL A 217 -5.22 -7.64 -24.76
N SER A 218 -4.77 -7.87 -25.99
CA SER A 218 -5.61 -7.95 -27.18
C SER A 218 -5.75 -9.41 -27.60
N ILE A 219 -6.96 -9.96 -27.46
CA ILE A 219 -7.28 -11.33 -27.87
C ILE A 219 -7.80 -11.29 -29.31
N SER A 220 -7.01 -11.84 -30.22
CA SER A 220 -7.27 -11.96 -31.66
C SER A 220 -6.69 -13.27 -32.20
N GLY A 221 -7.36 -13.89 -33.18
CA GLY A 221 -6.92 -15.14 -33.79
C GLY A 221 -7.22 -16.41 -32.97
N GLN A 222 -6.60 -17.53 -33.34
CA GLN A 222 -6.77 -18.84 -32.70
C GLN A 222 -5.58 -19.16 -31.78
N ASN A 223 -5.85 -19.57 -30.53
CA ASN A 223 -4.87 -19.98 -29.52
C ASN A 223 -3.86 -18.90 -29.11
N GLN A 224 -4.17 -18.18 -28.02
CA GLN A 224 -3.24 -17.23 -27.41
C GLN A 224 -2.74 -17.72 -26.05
N VAL A 225 -1.47 -17.45 -25.76
CA VAL A 225 -0.88 -17.68 -24.44
C VAL A 225 -0.67 -16.33 -23.73
N ILE A 226 -1.18 -16.21 -22.52
CA ILE A 226 -1.07 -15.04 -21.67
C ILE A 226 -0.19 -15.39 -20.47
N ASP A 227 1.04 -14.88 -20.44
CA ASP A 227 2.02 -15.08 -19.35
C ASP A 227 1.75 -14.12 -18.17
N LEU A 228 1.39 -14.65 -17.01
CA LEU A 228 0.88 -13.92 -15.85
C LEU A 228 1.95 -13.53 -14.82
N ASN A 229 3.23 -13.79 -15.10
CA ASN A 229 4.32 -13.42 -14.20
C ASN A 229 4.67 -11.92 -14.25
#